data_AF-A0A925KS70-F1
#
_entry.id   AF-A0A925KS70-F1
#
_cell.length_a   1.000
_cell.length_b   1.000
_cell.length_c   1.000
_cell.angle_alpha   90.00
_cell.angle_beta   90.00
_cell.angle_gamma   90.00
#
_symmetry.space_group_name_H-M   'P 1'
#
loop_
_entity.id
_entity.type
_entity.pdbx_description
1 polymer ?
#
loop_
_entity_poly.entity_id
_entity_poly.type
_entity_poly.pdbx_seq_one_letter_code
_entity_poly.pdbx_strand_id
1 'polypeptide(L)'
;MRQYKKYLIRPSDDFDPAYFSAVQSEVDLINDQTQHLPAVYKAEIITSFLKRLSLESEWTKANPGLAEYINSGSLPNEHIRSLFDSCQDLPVFRQHLEKYLAKRFSDASVS
;
A
#
# COMPACT_ATOMS: atom_id res chain seq x y z
N MET A 1 -16.47 -19.57 0.24
CA MET A 1 -17.22 -18.49 0.93
C MET A 1 -17.25 -17.29 0.00
N ARG A 2 -18.39 -16.61 -0.16
CA ARG A 2 -18.41 -15.31 -0.85
C ARG A 2 -17.76 -14.29 0.09
N GLN A 3 -16.54 -13.87 -0.21
CA GLN A 3 -15.92 -12.78 0.52
C GLN A 3 -16.68 -11.50 0.19
N TYR A 4 -17.37 -10.93 1.18
CA TYR A 4 -17.94 -9.61 1.04
C TYR A 4 -16.79 -8.60 0.93
N LYS A 5 -16.84 -7.74 -0.09
CA LYS A 5 -15.89 -6.63 -0.23
C LYS A 5 -16.10 -5.66 0.94
N LYS A 6 -15.03 -5.30 1.65
CA LYS A 6 -15.08 -4.35 2.79
C LYS A 6 -15.52 -2.96 2.32
N TYR A 7 -15.18 -2.59 1.08
CA TYR A 7 -15.56 -1.32 0.48
C TYR A 7 -16.49 -1.54 -0.71
N LEU A 8 -17.53 -0.71 -0.80
CA LEU A 8 -18.40 -0.64 -1.96
C LEU A 8 -17.87 0.44 -2.91
N ILE A 9 -17.17 0.01 -3.96
CA ILE A 9 -16.66 0.89 -5.01
C ILE A 9 -17.44 0.64 -6.30
N ARG A 10 -17.98 1.70 -6.89
CA ARG A 10 -18.72 1.63 -8.16
C ARG A 10 -17.77 1.80 -9.34
N PRO A 11 -18.12 1.31 -10.54
CA PRO A 11 -17.26 1.45 -11.72
C PRO A 11 -16.94 2.88 -12.13
N SER A 12 -17.80 3.83 -11.78
CA SER A 12 -17.63 5.26 -12.05
C SER A 12 -16.92 6.03 -10.93
N ASP A 13 -16.59 5.38 -9.82
CA ASP A 13 -15.96 6.05 -8.69
C ASP A 13 -14.48 6.28 -9.00
N ASP A 14 -14.01 7.48 -8.69
CA ASP A 14 -12.58 7.78 -8.61
C ASP A 14 -12.07 7.58 -7.19
N PHE A 15 -10.79 7.20 -7.05
CA PHE A 15 -10.17 7.15 -5.74
C PHE A 15 -9.94 8.57 -5.21
N ASP A 16 -10.53 8.87 -4.06
CA ASP A 16 -10.28 10.06 -3.27
C ASP A 16 -9.97 9.64 -1.82
N PRO A 17 -8.75 9.91 -1.31
CA PRO A 17 -8.34 9.47 0.02
C PRO A 17 -9.23 10.02 1.13
N ALA A 18 -9.93 11.14 0.92
CA ALA A 18 -10.83 11.74 1.92
C ALA A 18 -11.95 10.78 2.38
N TYR A 19 -12.34 9.82 1.54
CA TYR A 19 -13.34 8.80 1.88
C TYR A 19 -12.77 7.55 2.56
N PHE A 20 -11.44 7.44 2.67
CA PHE A 20 -10.75 6.25 3.17
C PHE A 20 -9.81 6.60 4.33
N SER A 21 -10.33 7.20 5.40
CA SER A 21 -9.52 7.61 6.57
C SER A 21 -8.69 6.48 7.16
N ALA A 22 -9.24 5.26 7.25
CA ALA A 22 -8.50 4.10 7.76
C ALA A 22 -7.32 3.70 6.85
N VAL A 23 -7.45 3.87 5.53
CA VAL A 23 -6.34 3.68 4.58
C VAL A 23 -5.27 4.74 4.80
N GLN A 24 -5.67 5.99 5.02
CA GLN A 24 -4.72 7.06 5.34
C GLN A 24 -3.96 6.78 6.64
N SER A 25 -4.66 6.34 7.70
CA SER A 25 -4.03 5.96 8.96
C SER A 25 -3.03 4.82 8.82
N GLU A 26 -3.33 3.79 8.01
CA GLU A 26 -2.35 2.74 7.71
C GLU A 26 -1.14 3.28 6.95
N VAL A 27 -1.34 4.14 5.95
CA VAL A 27 -0.24 4.77 5.21
C VAL A 27 0.67 5.59 6.13
N ASP A 28 0.09 6.38 7.03
CA ASP A 28 0.85 7.20 7.98
C ASP A 28 1.63 6.34 8.97
N LEU A 29 1.02 5.25 9.47
CA LEU A 29 1.69 4.30 10.35
C LEU A 29 2.84 3.56 9.64
N ILE A 30 2.65 3.12 8.40
CA ILE A 30 3.73 2.52 7.60
C ILE A 30 4.87 3.53 7.44
N ASN A 31 4.56 4.78 7.10
CA ASN A 31 5.56 5.83 6.94
C ASN A 31 6.37 6.04 8.22
N ASP A 32 5.71 6.17 9.36
CA ASP A 32 6.36 6.32 10.67
C ASP A 32 7.26 5.12 11.00
N GLN A 33 6.77 3.89 10.79
CA GLN A 33 7.52 2.67 11.07
C GLN A 33 8.70 2.44 10.11
N THR A 34 8.70 3.08 8.94
CA THR A 34 9.72 2.85 7.90
C THR A 34 10.52 4.12 7.58
N GLN A 35 10.36 5.20 8.34
CA GLN A 35 11.06 6.48 8.11
C GLN A 35 12.58 6.36 8.26
N HIS A 36 13.04 5.45 9.13
CA HIS A 36 14.44 5.20 9.43
C HIS A 36 15.11 4.24 8.41
N LEU A 37 14.33 3.64 7.52
CA LEU A 37 14.83 2.70 6.51
C LEU A 37 15.24 3.44 5.23
N PRO A 38 16.15 2.88 4.42
CA PRO A 38 16.55 3.48 3.15
C PRO A 38 15.34 3.77 2.25
N ALA A 39 15.31 4.94 1.62
CA ALA A 39 14.24 5.33 0.70
C ALA A 39 14.29 4.58 -0.65
N VAL A 40 15.41 3.90 -0.95
CA VAL A 40 15.64 3.24 -2.24
C VAL A 40 14.54 2.19 -2.49
N TYR A 41 13.77 2.42 -3.56
CA TYR A 41 12.58 1.65 -3.98
C TYR A 41 11.50 1.45 -2.91
N LYS A 42 11.50 2.24 -1.83
CA LYS A 42 10.58 2.07 -0.70
C LYS A 42 9.12 2.07 -1.15
N ALA A 43 8.75 3.04 -1.98
CA ALA A 43 7.39 3.20 -2.47
C ALA A 43 6.95 2.01 -3.34
N GLU A 44 7.81 1.57 -4.24
CA GLU A 44 7.57 0.46 -5.16
C GLU A 44 7.44 -0.87 -4.40
N ILE A 45 8.34 -1.10 -3.44
CA ILE A 45 8.37 -2.32 -2.62
C ILE A 45 7.09 -2.44 -1.79
N ILE A 46 6.75 -1.39 -1.03
CA ILE A 46 5.57 -1.39 -0.16
C ILE A 46 4.29 -1.51 -1.01
N THR A 47 4.18 -0.76 -2.11
CA THR A 47 2.98 -0.81 -2.97
C THR A 47 2.82 -2.18 -3.63
N SER A 48 3.91 -2.80 -4.10
CA SER A 48 3.88 -4.14 -4.68
C SER A 48 3.47 -5.20 -3.65
N PHE A 49 4.02 -5.11 -2.43
CA PHE A 49 3.63 -5.98 -1.34
C PHE A 49 2.15 -5.82 -0.97
N LEU A 50 1.65 -4.60 -0.77
CA LEU A 50 0.25 -4.35 -0.41
C LEU A 50 -0.74 -4.83 -1.48
N LYS A 51 -0.31 -4.85 -2.75
CA LYS A 51 -1.10 -5.30 -3.90
C LYS A 51 -1.20 -6.82 -4.03
N ARG A 52 -0.16 -7.56 -3.64
CA ARG A 52 -0.05 -9.02 -3.91
C ARG A 52 0.28 -9.88 -2.70
N LEU A 53 0.52 -9.27 -1.54
CA LEU A 53 1.09 -9.88 -0.34
C LEU A 53 2.33 -10.74 -0.64
N SER A 54 3.13 -10.29 -1.60
CA SER A 54 4.34 -11.00 -2.03
C SER A 54 5.43 -9.98 -2.34
N LEU A 55 6.63 -10.28 -1.88
CA LEU A 55 7.84 -9.56 -2.22
C LEU A 55 8.60 -10.32 -3.29
N GLU A 56 8.95 -9.63 -4.38
CA GLU A 56 9.86 -10.19 -5.37
C GLU A 56 11.27 -10.28 -4.77
N SER A 57 12.01 -11.34 -5.13
CA SER A 57 13.35 -11.60 -4.57
C SER A 57 14.34 -10.47 -4.86
N GLU A 58 14.11 -9.72 -5.93
CA GLU A 58 14.86 -8.54 -6.36
C GLU A 58 14.80 -7.42 -5.32
N TRP A 59 13.61 -7.20 -4.74
CA TRP A 59 13.38 -6.18 -3.73
C TRP A 59 14.02 -6.49 -2.38
N THR A 60 14.14 -7.77 -2.05
CA THR A 60 14.85 -8.22 -0.84
C THR A 60 16.34 -7.86 -0.89
N LYS A 61 16.95 -7.85 -2.07
CA LYS A 61 18.34 -7.44 -2.25
C LYS A 61 18.50 -5.92 -2.25
N ALA A 62 17.52 -5.21 -2.80
CA ALA A 62 17.58 -3.75 -2.94
C ALA A 62 17.35 -3.01 -1.61
N ASN A 63 16.50 -3.55 -0.73
CA ASN A 63 16.21 -2.95 0.57
C ASN A 63 15.96 -4.04 1.63
N PRO A 64 17.01 -4.71 2.13
CA PRO A 64 16.88 -5.88 3.00
C PRO A 64 16.18 -5.56 4.33
N GLY A 65 16.40 -4.38 4.90
CA GLY A 65 15.73 -3.97 6.15
C GLY A 65 14.22 -3.79 5.97
N LEU A 66 13.79 -3.20 4.84
CA LEU A 66 12.37 -3.09 4.50
C LEU A 66 11.75 -4.46 4.21
N ALA A 67 12.47 -5.34 3.52
CA ALA A 67 12.01 -6.69 3.25
C ALA A 67 11.86 -7.53 4.53
N GLU A 68 12.81 -7.43 5.46
CA GLU A 68 12.72 -8.07 6.78
C GLU A 68 11.52 -7.53 7.57
N TYR A 69 11.33 -6.21 7.57
CA TYR A 69 10.18 -5.58 8.22
C TYR A 69 8.84 -6.11 7.67
N ILE A 70 8.70 -6.18 6.35
CA ILE A 70 7.51 -6.72 5.68
C ILE A 70 7.31 -8.21 6.03
N ASN A 71 8.38 -9.01 5.96
CA ASN A 71 8.33 -10.44 6.25
C ASN A 71 8.04 -10.76 7.72
N SER A 72 8.31 -9.83 8.64
CA SER A 72 7.95 -9.97 10.06
C SER A 72 6.43 -10.00 10.29
N GLY A 73 5.63 -9.58 9.30
CA GLY A 73 4.18 -9.45 9.44
C GLY A 73 3.74 -8.22 10.22
N SER A 74 4.66 -7.34 10.59
CA SER A 74 4.38 -6.11 11.37
C SER A 74 3.77 -4.99 10.54
N LEU A 75 3.82 -5.08 9.20
CA LEU A 75 3.32 -4.03 8.32
C LEU A 75 1.78 -4.00 8.33
N PRO A 76 1.15 -2.91 8.82
CA PRO A 76 -0.30 -2.78 8.82
C PRO A 76 -0.80 -2.73 7.37
N ASN A 77 -1.74 -3.60 7.01
CA ASN A 77 -2.19 -3.75 5.63
C ASN A 77 -3.66 -4.10 5.48
N GLU A 78 -4.43 -4.15 6.57
CA GLU A 78 -5.79 -4.69 6.54
C GLU A 78 -6.70 -3.85 5.64
N HIS A 79 -6.68 -2.52 5.82
CA HIS A 79 -7.56 -1.60 5.10
C HIS A 79 -7.09 -1.35 3.67
N ILE A 80 -5.79 -1.15 3.45
CA ILE A 80 -5.23 -0.96 2.11
C ILE A 80 -5.47 -2.22 1.27
N ARG A 81 -5.21 -3.41 1.81
CA ARG A 81 -5.48 -4.67 1.11
C ARG A 81 -6.96 -4.84 0.83
N SER A 82 -7.81 -4.62 1.81
CA SER A 82 -9.25 -4.72 1.62
C SER A 82 -9.76 -3.78 0.53
N LEU A 83 -9.13 -2.61 0.35
CA LEU A 83 -9.45 -1.68 -0.73
C LEU A 83 -8.99 -2.23 -2.09
N PHE A 84 -7.77 -2.75 -2.19
CA PHE A 84 -7.28 -3.43 -3.40
C PHE A 84 -8.17 -4.62 -3.81
N ASP A 85 -8.58 -5.45 -2.86
CA ASP A 85 -9.49 -6.57 -3.09
C ASP A 85 -10.88 -6.07 -3.56
N SER A 86 -11.32 -4.92 -3.04
CA SER A 86 -12.60 -4.32 -3.41
C SER A 86 -12.60 -3.73 -4.82
N CYS A 87 -11.45 -3.21 -5.28
CA CYS A 87 -11.30 -2.54 -6.57
C CYS A 87 -10.54 -3.37 -7.64
N GLN A 88 -10.37 -4.68 -7.45
CA GLN A 88 -9.58 -5.53 -8.36
C GLN A 88 -10.03 -5.44 -9.85
N ASP A 89 -11.34 -5.28 -10.07
CA ASP A 89 -11.99 -5.23 -11.38
C ASP A 89 -12.18 -3.78 -11.90
N LEU A 90 -11.67 -2.79 -11.16
CA LEU A 90 -11.86 -1.36 -11.41
C LEU A 90 -10.50 -0.71 -11.73
N PRO A 91 -10.02 -0.79 -12.98
CA PRO A 91 -8.63 -0.44 -13.34
C PRO A 91 -8.30 1.04 -13.10
N VAL A 92 -9.25 1.95 -13.36
CA VAL A 92 -9.06 3.40 -13.14
C VAL A 92 -8.89 3.71 -11.66
N PHE A 93 -9.84 3.25 -10.82
CA PHE A 93 -9.77 3.40 -9.37
C PHE A 93 -8.46 2.83 -8.81
N ARG A 94 -8.09 1.62 -9.24
CA ARG A 94 -6.85 0.97 -8.84
C ARG A 94 -5.63 1.79 -9.22
N GLN A 95 -5.57 2.34 -10.43
CA GLN A 95 -4.46 3.19 -10.86
C GLN A 95 -4.35 4.46 -10.01
N HIS A 96 -5.47 5.09 -9.67
CA HIS A 96 -5.49 6.27 -8.79
C HIS A 96 -5.03 5.95 -7.37
N LEU A 97 -5.43 4.80 -6.81
CA LEU A 97 -4.93 4.29 -5.54
C LEU A 97 -3.41 4.02 -5.59
N GLU A 98 -2.91 3.34 -6.62
CA GLU A 98 -1.48 3.06 -6.78
C GLU A 98 -0.66 4.36 -6.87
N LYS A 99 -1.13 5.36 -7.62
CA LYS A 99 -0.50 6.69 -7.69
C LYS A 99 -0.49 7.39 -6.34
N TYR A 100 -1.57 7.30 -5.58
CA TYR A 100 -1.65 7.86 -4.23
C TYR A 100 -0.62 7.22 -3.29
N LEU A 101 -0.56 5.89 -3.24
CA LEU A 101 0.41 5.17 -2.38
C LEU A 101 1.86 5.49 -2.78
N ALA A 102 2.16 5.47 -4.09
CA ALA A 102 3.49 5.80 -4.60
C ALA A 102 3.94 7.21 -4.18
N LYS A 103 3.03 8.19 -4.23
CA LYS A 103 3.30 9.55 -3.75
C LYS A 103 3.54 9.56 -2.24
N ARG A 104 2.66 8.96 -1.45
CA ARG A 104 2.74 8.98 0.01
C ARG A 104 3.98 8.29 0.58
N PHE A 105 4.46 7.22 -0.05
CA PHE A 105 5.66 6.50 0.39
C PHE A 105 6.96 7.10 -0.17
N SER A 106 6.89 7.93 -1.22
CA SER A 106 8.03 8.72 -1.72
C SER A 106 8.26 10.00 -0.90
N ASP A 107 7.19 10.69 -0.52
CA ASP A 107 7.24 11.98 0.18
C ASP A 107 7.76 11.88 1.62
N ALA A 108 7.73 10.69 2.24
CA ALA A 108 8.27 10.45 3.59
C ALA A 108 9.81 10.54 3.70
N SER A 109 10.49 10.86 2.60
CA SER A 109 11.94 11.09 2.53
C SER A 109 12.35 12.52 2.92
N VAL A 110 11.38 13.42 3.14
CA VAL A 110 11.64 14.85 3.40
C VAL A 110 10.81 15.30 4.59
N SER A 111 11.36 15.15 5.79
CA SER A 111 10.98 15.91 7.00
C SER A 111 12.18 15.95 7.94
#